data_AF-A0AAW9EAZ4-F1
#
_entry.id   AF-A0AAW9EAZ4-F1
#
_cell.length_a   1.000
_cell.length_b   1.000
_cell.length_c   1.000
_cell.angle_alpha   90.00
_cell.angle_beta   90.00
_cell.angle_gamma   90.00
#
_symmetry.space_group_name_H-M   'P 1'
#
loop_
_entity.id
_entity.type
_entity.pdbx_description
1 polymer ?
#
loop_
_entity_poly.entity_id
_entity_poly.type
_entity_poly.pdbx_seq_one_letter_code
_entity_poly.pdbx_strand_id
1 'polypeptide(L)'
;IYERVKAQHSYAPAHMLKRAITDTEIGVNHSRFVFIGREMYESAGGVVREDLFSAQEGDGTADGVLVERLVQEKLESAALAIELHEGWSWSLAREGAVRNYGDDREHYLLLPEPEAQYTA
;
A
#
# COMPACT_ATOMS: atom_id res chain seq x y z
N ILE A 1 -7.45 -11.12 18.05
CA ILE A 1 -8.34 -9.94 17.89
C ILE A 1 -9.48 -9.96 18.90
N TYR A 2 -10.30 -11.01 18.95
CA TYR A 2 -11.41 -11.18 19.91
C TYR A 2 -11.04 -10.90 21.38
N GLU A 3 -10.01 -11.56 21.91
CA GLU A 3 -9.58 -11.37 23.31
C GLU A 3 -9.10 -9.94 23.62
N ARG A 4 -8.49 -9.26 22.64
CA ARG A 4 -7.98 -7.89 22.79
C ARG A 4 -9.12 -6.87 22.89
N VAL A 5 -10.15 -7.02 22.04
CA VAL A 5 -11.33 -6.14 22.04
C VAL A 5 -12.19 -6.37 23.29
N LYS A 6 -12.32 -7.63 23.72
CA LYS A 6 -13.04 -7.99 24.95
C LYS A 6 -12.35 -7.48 26.23
N ALA A 7 -11.02 -7.46 26.26
CA ALA A 7 -10.25 -6.91 27.37
C ALA A 7 -10.40 -5.37 27.50
N GLN A 8 -10.59 -4.67 26.37
CA GLN A 8 -10.81 -3.22 26.35
C GLN A 8 -12.25 -2.81 26.66
N HIS A 9 -13.23 -3.66 26.34
CA HIS A 9 -14.64 -3.44 26.64
C HIS A 9 -15.34 -4.74 27.06
N SER A 10 -15.70 -4.84 28.35
CA SER A 10 -16.39 -6.00 28.94
C SER A 10 -17.76 -6.31 28.31
N TYR A 11 -18.29 -5.40 27.47
CA TYR A 11 -19.52 -5.56 26.70
C TYR A 11 -19.36 -4.86 25.33
N ALA A 12 -18.45 -5.35 24.48
CA ALA A 12 -18.28 -4.79 23.14
C ALA A 12 -19.47 -5.20 22.24
N PRO A 13 -20.35 -4.26 21.80
CA PRO A 13 -21.43 -4.57 20.87
C PRO A 13 -20.89 -5.12 19.56
N ALA A 14 -21.64 -6.05 18.94
CA ALA A 14 -21.20 -6.81 17.77
C ALA A 14 -20.73 -5.93 16.58
N HIS A 15 -21.25 -4.72 16.44
CA HIS A 15 -20.82 -3.79 15.38
C HIS A 15 -19.39 -3.26 15.59
N MET A 16 -18.92 -3.08 16.83
CA MET A 16 -17.55 -2.64 17.10
C MET A 16 -16.54 -3.75 16.85
N LEU A 17 -16.89 -5.01 17.17
CA LEU A 17 -16.08 -6.16 16.82
C LEU A 17 -15.97 -6.32 15.30
N LYS A 18 -17.09 -6.19 14.57
CA LYS A 18 -17.10 -6.20 13.10
C LYS A 18 -16.22 -5.09 12.54
N ARG A 19 -16.38 -3.86 13.01
CA ARG A 19 -15.58 -2.72 12.57
C ARG A 19 -14.08 -2.91 12.84
N ALA A 20 -13.70 -3.39 14.02
CA ALA A 20 -12.30 -3.67 14.33
C ALA A 20 -11.69 -4.80 13.49
N ILE A 21 -12.52 -5.70 12.92
CA ILE A 21 -12.09 -6.75 11.99
C ILE A 21 -12.02 -6.21 10.56
N THR A 22 -13.00 -5.41 10.13
CA THR A 22 -13.10 -4.91 8.75
C THR A 22 -12.31 -3.63 8.49
N ASP A 23 -11.97 -2.84 9.51
CA ASP A 23 -11.21 -1.58 9.35
C ASP A 23 -9.81 -1.83 8.79
N THR A 24 -9.25 -3.03 9.00
CA THR A 24 -7.94 -3.41 8.45
C THR A 24 -8.06 -4.20 7.16
N GLU A 25 -9.26 -4.52 6.68
CA GLU A 25 -9.43 -5.25 5.41
C GLU A 25 -9.56 -4.27 4.24
N ILE A 26 -8.91 -4.59 3.13
CA ILE A 26 -9.06 -3.87 1.86
C ILE A 26 -9.59 -4.81 0.79
N GLY A 27 -10.32 -4.29 -0.19
CA GLY A 27 -10.74 -5.07 -1.35
C GLY A 27 -9.55 -5.45 -2.23
N VAL A 28 -9.58 -6.62 -2.85
CA VAL A 28 -8.56 -7.04 -3.84
C VAL A 28 -8.53 -6.14 -5.09
N ASN A 29 -9.63 -5.43 -5.37
CA ASN A 29 -9.73 -4.42 -6.43
C ASN A 29 -9.11 -3.07 -6.04
N HIS A 30 -8.62 -2.92 -4.80
CA HIS A 30 -7.98 -1.69 -4.34
C HIS A 30 -6.63 -1.48 -5.06
N SER A 31 -6.32 -0.24 -5.43
CA SER A 31 -5.11 0.14 -6.17
C SER A 31 -3.82 -0.42 -5.54
N ARG A 32 -3.68 -0.27 -4.22
CA ARG A 32 -2.58 -0.87 -3.42
C ARG A 32 -2.43 -2.39 -3.59
N PHE A 33 -3.53 -3.15 -3.57
CA PHE A 33 -3.48 -4.60 -3.75
C PHE A 33 -3.09 -4.98 -5.18
N VAL A 34 -3.67 -4.30 -6.17
CA VAL A 34 -3.32 -4.48 -7.58
C VAL A 34 -1.85 -4.13 -7.84
N PHE A 35 -1.33 -3.08 -7.20
CA PHE A 35 0.05 -2.65 -7.34
C PHE A 35 1.05 -3.71 -6.87
N ILE A 36 0.83 -4.35 -5.71
CA ILE A 36 1.72 -5.43 -5.24
C ILE A 36 1.50 -6.72 -6.05
N GLY A 37 0.25 -7.01 -6.41
CA GLY A 37 -0.17 -8.25 -7.03
C GLY A 37 -0.45 -9.37 -6.02
N ARG A 38 -1.34 -10.29 -6.40
CA ARG A 38 -1.75 -11.43 -5.54
C ARG A 38 -0.58 -12.34 -5.19
N GLU A 39 0.29 -12.65 -6.14
CA GLU A 39 1.44 -13.55 -5.91
C GLU A 39 2.39 -13.01 -4.83
N MET A 40 2.67 -11.70 -4.83
CA MET A 40 3.51 -11.07 -3.82
C MET A 40 2.84 -11.11 -2.44
N TYR A 41 1.54 -10.85 -2.40
CA TYR A 41 0.75 -10.90 -1.17
C TYR A 41 0.70 -12.31 -0.58
N GLU A 42 0.44 -13.33 -1.40
CA GLU A 42 0.38 -14.73 -0.96
C GLU A 42 1.76 -15.28 -0.56
N SER A 43 2.83 -14.90 -1.27
CA SER A 43 4.20 -15.30 -0.90
C SER A 43 4.68 -14.68 0.42
N ALA A 44 4.14 -13.51 0.79
CA ALA A 44 4.34 -12.91 2.11
C ALA A 44 3.48 -13.55 3.22
N GLY A 45 2.74 -14.62 2.90
CA GLY A 45 1.84 -15.32 3.82
C GLY A 45 0.44 -14.70 3.94
N GLY A 46 0.10 -13.75 3.07
CA GLY A 46 -1.23 -13.18 3.00
C GLY A 46 -2.26 -14.18 2.45
N VAL A 47 -3.47 -14.16 3.00
CA VAL A 47 -4.59 -14.96 2.50
C VAL A 47 -5.66 -14.01 1.98
N VAL A 48 -6.15 -14.26 0.76
CA VAL A 48 -7.29 -13.55 0.20
C VAL A 48 -8.57 -14.27 0.61
N ARG A 49 -9.50 -13.52 1.20
CA ARG A 49 -10.84 -13.99 1.52
C ARG A 49 -11.77 -13.65 0.36
N GLU A 50 -11.99 -14.63 -0.52
CA GLU A 50 -12.92 -14.54 -1.64
C GLU A 50 -14.35 -14.28 -1.17
N ASP A 51 -15.07 -13.39 -1.84
CA ASP A 51 -16.50 -13.18 -1.62
C ASP A 51 -17.30 -14.21 -2.42
N LEU A 52 -18.03 -15.09 -1.72
CA LEU A 52 -18.83 -16.14 -2.35
C LEU A 52 -20.16 -15.63 -2.93
N PHE A 53 -20.51 -14.37 -2.67
CA PHE A 53 -21.76 -13.75 -3.09
C PHE A 53 -21.57 -12.66 -4.13
N SER A 54 -20.34 -12.41 -4.58
CA SER A 54 -20.08 -11.42 -5.62
C SER A 54 -20.57 -11.93 -6.98
N ALA A 55 -21.17 -11.02 -7.75
CA ALA A 55 -21.59 -11.32 -9.12
C ALA A 55 -20.42 -11.32 -10.12
N GLN A 56 -19.27 -10.74 -9.72
CA GLN A 56 -18.01 -10.75 -10.46
C GLN A 56 -17.06 -11.79 -9.87
N GLU A 57 -16.37 -12.56 -10.73
CA GLU A 57 -15.20 -13.34 -10.34
C GLU A 57 -14.06 -12.40 -9.91
N GLY A 58 -13.37 -12.76 -8.82
CA GLY A 58 -12.23 -12.01 -8.30
C GLY A 58 -12.57 -10.88 -7.32
N ASP A 59 -13.75 -10.93 -6.69
CA ASP A 59 -14.06 -10.05 -5.57
C ASP A 59 -13.70 -10.71 -4.24
N GLY A 60 -13.16 -9.93 -3.31
CA GLY A 60 -12.60 -10.46 -2.08
C GLY A 60 -11.86 -9.41 -1.27
N THR A 61 -11.40 -9.83 -0.10
CA THR A 61 -10.72 -8.95 0.87
C THR A 61 -9.37 -9.51 1.27
N ALA A 62 -8.45 -8.60 1.57
CA ALA A 62 -7.09 -8.87 2.00
C ALA A 62 -6.76 -8.05 3.24
N ASP A 63 -5.73 -8.47 3.99
CA ASP A 63 -5.20 -7.73 5.12
C ASP A 63 -4.48 -6.47 4.63
N GLY A 64 -5.11 -5.31 4.85
CA GLY A 64 -4.62 -4.00 4.47
C GLY A 64 -3.32 -3.60 5.14
N VAL A 65 -3.02 -4.10 6.34
CA VAL A 65 -1.75 -3.80 7.04
C VAL A 65 -0.60 -4.50 6.34
N LEU A 66 -0.80 -5.78 5.97
CA LEU A 66 0.18 -6.52 5.19
C LEU A 66 0.37 -5.88 3.81
N VAL A 67 -0.72 -5.48 3.15
CA VAL A 67 -0.64 -4.81 1.85
C VAL A 67 0.13 -3.49 1.94
N GLU A 68 -0.14 -2.65 2.94
CA GLU A 68 0.56 -1.39 3.14
C GLU A 68 2.07 -1.58 3.30
N ARG A 69 2.47 -2.58 4.10
CA ARG A 69 3.89 -2.93 4.25
C ARG A 69 4.52 -3.37 2.92
N LEU A 70 3.86 -4.25 2.18
CA LEU A 70 4.37 -4.74 0.89
C LEU A 70 4.43 -3.64 -0.18
N VAL A 71 3.48 -2.70 -0.17
CA VAL A 71 3.51 -1.52 -1.05
C VAL A 71 4.76 -0.71 -0.75
N GLN A 72 5.04 -0.42 0.52
CA GLN A 72 6.21 0.35 0.92
C GLN A 72 7.51 -0.36 0.51
N GLU A 73 7.65 -1.65 0.82
CA GLU A 73 8.82 -2.46 0.45
C GLU A 73 9.05 -2.50 -1.08
N LYS A 74 7.96 -2.62 -1.86
CA LYS A 74 8.03 -2.61 -3.32
C LYS A 74 8.44 -1.25 -3.88
N LEU A 75 7.92 -0.16 -3.32
CA LEU A 75 8.30 1.20 -3.71
C LEU A 75 9.76 1.50 -3.36
N GLU A 76 10.21 1.12 -2.17
CA GLU A 76 11.61 1.30 -1.74
C GLU A 76 12.57 0.52 -2.64
N SER A 77 12.22 -0.71 -2.99
CA SER A 77 13.02 -1.53 -3.92
C SER A 77 13.12 -0.89 -5.30
N ALA A 78 12.03 -0.30 -5.80
CA ALA A 78 12.03 0.41 -7.08
C ALA A 78 12.87 1.70 -7.03
N ALA A 79 12.80 2.45 -5.92
CA ALA A 79 13.60 3.65 -5.71
C ALA A 79 15.10 3.33 -5.70
N LEU A 80 15.51 2.28 -4.96
CA LEU A 80 16.89 1.81 -4.92
C LEU A 80 17.38 1.31 -6.29
N ALA A 81 16.52 0.64 -7.06
CA ALA A 81 16.87 0.19 -8.41
C ALA A 81 17.20 1.37 -9.33
N ILE A 82 16.43 2.46 -9.25
CA ILE A 82 16.69 3.70 -10.01
C ILE A 82 17.99 4.34 -9.54
N GLU A 83 18.19 4.45 -8.22
CA GLU A 83 19.43 5.00 -7.63
C GLU A 83 20.66 4.30 -8.17
N LEU A 84 20.69 2.96 -8.13
CA LEU A 84 21.81 2.16 -8.56
C LEU A 84 22.01 2.19 -10.07
N HIS A 85 20.92 2.20 -10.85
CA HIS A 85 20.98 2.18 -12.31
C HIS A 85 21.43 3.52 -12.91
N GLU A 86 20.92 4.63 -12.37
CA GLU A 86 21.21 5.97 -12.88
C GLU A 86 22.36 6.66 -12.13
N GLY A 87 22.85 6.07 -11.04
CA GLY A 87 23.98 6.58 -10.27
C GLY A 87 23.63 7.78 -9.38
N TRP A 88 22.37 7.89 -8.95
CA TRP A 88 21.96 8.94 -8.01
C TRP A 88 22.59 8.73 -6.64
N SER A 89 22.74 9.81 -5.90
CA SER A 89 23.30 9.76 -4.53
C SER A 89 22.28 9.34 -3.46
N TRP A 90 20.99 9.42 -3.78
CA TRP A 90 19.89 9.04 -2.90
C TRP A 90 18.61 8.84 -3.71
N SER A 91 17.67 8.11 -3.15
CA SER A 91 16.32 7.94 -3.67
C SER A 91 15.28 7.98 -2.54
N LEU A 92 14.02 8.32 -2.87
CA LEU A 92 12.90 8.34 -1.93
C LEU A 92 11.67 7.72 -2.61
N ALA A 93 10.97 6.84 -1.89
CA ALA A 93 9.72 6.24 -2.33
C ALA A 93 8.52 6.83 -1.56
N ARG A 94 7.42 7.10 -2.28
CA ARG A 94 6.14 7.54 -1.70
C ARG A 94 4.97 7.01 -2.52
N GLU A 95 3.84 6.74 -1.88
CA GLU A 95 2.61 6.28 -2.55
C GLU A 95 1.95 7.39 -3.39
N GLY A 96 1.85 8.59 -2.83
CA GLY A 96 1.20 9.72 -3.49
C GLY A 96 2.13 10.52 -4.39
N ALA A 97 1.62 11.17 -5.43
CA ALA A 97 2.40 12.15 -6.18
C ALA A 97 2.81 13.34 -5.30
N VAL A 98 3.98 13.93 -5.57
CA VAL A 98 4.40 15.21 -4.99
C VAL A 98 3.47 16.30 -5.51
N ARG A 99 2.88 17.06 -4.60
CA ARG A 99 1.96 18.16 -4.93
C ARG A 99 2.68 19.50 -4.88
N ASN A 100 2.17 20.48 -5.63
CA ASN A 100 2.66 21.86 -5.60
C ASN A 100 2.01 22.71 -4.48
N TYR A 101 1.32 22.08 -3.53
CA TYR A 101 0.61 22.72 -2.42
C TYR A 101 0.71 21.88 -1.15
N GLY A 102 0.29 22.47 -0.01
CA GLY A 102 0.41 21.85 1.30
C GLY A 102 1.87 21.63 1.69
N ASP A 103 2.12 20.67 2.57
CA ASP A 103 3.47 20.40 3.09
C ASP A 103 4.49 20.04 2.00
N ASP A 104 4.04 19.46 0.88
CA ASP A 104 4.92 19.07 -0.22
C ASP A 104 5.68 20.26 -0.83
N ARG A 105 5.08 21.46 -0.87
CA ARG A 105 5.74 22.65 -1.46
C ARG A 105 6.92 23.16 -0.63
N GLU A 106 6.98 22.80 0.65
CA GLU A 106 8.04 23.22 1.56
C GLU A 106 9.26 22.31 1.44
N HIS A 107 9.04 21.07 0.98
CA HIS A 107 10.05 20.02 0.97
C HIS A 107 10.54 19.66 -0.43
N TYR A 108 9.71 19.86 -1.47
CA TYR A 108 10.02 19.41 -2.83
C TYR A 108 9.87 20.52 -3.87
N LEU A 109 10.83 20.57 -4.80
CA LEU A 109 10.77 21.39 -6.01
C LEU A 109 10.55 20.47 -7.22
N LEU A 110 9.41 20.63 -7.88
CA LEU A 110 9.15 19.96 -9.16
C LEU A 110 9.87 20.72 -10.26
N LEU A 111 11.09 20.29 -10.57
CA LEU A 111 11.87 20.81 -11.68
C LEU A 111 11.34 20.23 -13.00
N PRO A 112 11.36 20.99 -14.11
CA PRO A 112 11.11 20.43 -15.43
C PRO A 112 12.17 19.37 -15.74
N GLU A 113 11.80 18.35 -16.54
CA GLU A 113 12.75 17.33 -16.99
C GLU A 113 13.99 18.01 -17.59
N PRO A 114 15.20 17.65 -17.13
CA PRO A 114 16.41 18.25 -17.66
C PRO A 114 16.53 17.91 -19.15
N GLU A 115 16.97 18.87 -19.96
CA GLU A 115 17.26 18.59 -21.37
C GLU A 115 18.30 17.47 -21.46
N ALA A 116 17.93 16.36 -22.11
CA ALA A 116 18.80 15.21 -22.26
C ALA A 116 20.03 15.60 -23.11
N GLN A 117 21.16 15.78 -22.45
CA GLN A 117 22.44 15.99 -23.13
C GLN A 117 22.99 14.63 -23.55
N TYR A 118 22.58 14.16 -24.72
CA TYR A 118 23.21 13.01 -25.36
C TYR A 118 24.62 13.43 -25.82
N THR A 119 25.64 12.95 -25.14
CA THR A 119 27.03 13.05 -25.62
C THR A 119 27.21 12.05 -26.78
N ALA A 120 27.75 12.54 -27.89
CA ALA A 120 27.96 11.78 -29.14
C ALA A 120 29.23 10.94 -29.13
#